data_AF-A0A0M1J5A9-F1
#
_entry.id   AF-A0A0M1J5A9-F1
#
_cell.length_a   1.000
_cell.length_b   1.000
_cell.length_c   1.000
_cell.angle_alpha   90.00
_cell.angle_beta   90.00
_cell.angle_gamma   90.00
#
_symmetry.space_group_name_H-M   'P 1'
#
loop_
_entity.id
_entity.type
_entity.pdbx_description
1 polymer ?
#
loop_
_entity_poly.entity_id
_entity_poly.type
_entity_poly.pdbx_seq_one_letter_code
_entity_poly.pdbx_strand_id
1 'polypeptide(L)'
;RRADAEGVLVQAAYFMERYYSTNNAYTGATLPTLALDRAPANSSDGSRYYIISLSNLTATTYTLTATPQTYGNQTGDTCGNLTLNQAGTKGQQNGTTEDCWR
;
A
#
# COMPACT_ATOMS: atom_id res chain seq x y z
N ARG A 1 -8.64 4.06 9.73
CA ARG A 1 -8.81 3.14 8.57
C ARG A 1 -8.00 3.58 7.38
N ARG A 2 -8.30 4.75 6.77
CA ARG A 2 -7.47 5.28 5.69
C ARG A 2 -6.05 5.60 6.16
N ALA A 3 -5.94 6.32 7.28
CA ALA A 3 -4.66 6.56 7.96
C ALA A 3 -3.86 5.28 8.26
N ASP A 4 -4.53 4.15 8.56
CA ASP A 4 -3.83 2.87 8.77
C ASP A 4 -3.25 2.35 7.44
N ALA A 5 -4.02 2.44 6.35
CA ALA A 5 -3.57 2.06 5.02
C ALA A 5 -2.42 2.95 4.54
N GLU A 6 -2.53 4.26 4.72
CA GLU A 6 -1.48 5.23 4.40
C GLU A 6 -0.20 4.94 5.19
N GLY A 7 -0.33 4.66 6.49
CA GLY A 7 0.79 4.25 7.34
C GLY A 7 1.48 2.97 6.84
N VAL A 8 0.70 1.94 6.49
CA VAL A 8 1.26 0.70 5.94
C VAL A 8 1.90 0.93 4.56
N LEU A 9 1.31 1.74 3.69
CA LEU A 9 1.90 2.09 2.39
C LEU A 9 3.26 2.78 2.56
N VAL A 10 3.39 3.72 3.50
CA VAL A 10 4.66 4.39 3.81
C VAL A 10 5.69 3.41 4.36
N GLN A 11 5.30 2.52 5.29
CA GLN A 11 6.19 1.48 5.80
C GLN A 11 6.64 0.50 4.71
N ALA A 12 5.72 0.11 3.82
CA ALA A 12 6.02 -0.73 2.67
C ALA A 12 6.98 -0.03 1.70
N ALA A 13 6.84 1.28 1.47
CA ALA A 13 7.79 2.04 0.65
C ALA A 13 9.21 2.02 1.26
N TYR A 14 9.35 2.25 2.57
CA TYR A 14 10.65 2.12 3.24
C TYR A 14 11.24 0.70 3.14
N PHE A 15 10.38 -0.32 3.23
CA PHE A 15 10.81 -1.70 3.00
C PHE A 15 11.32 -1.92 1.57
N MET A 16 10.65 -1.35 0.57
CA MET A 16 11.07 -1.43 -0.84
C MET A 16 12.43 -0.75 -1.05
N GLU A 17 12.67 0.42 -0.45
CA GLU A 17 13.98 1.08 -0.56
C GLU A 17 15.09 0.27 0.10
N ARG A 18 14.80 -0.36 1.24
CA ARG A 18 15.76 -1.29 1.86
C ARG A 18 16.03 -2.50 0.96
N TYR A 19 14.99 -3.08 0.34
CA TYR A 19 15.17 -4.18 -0.61
C TYR A 19 16.03 -3.76 -1.79
N TYR A 20 15.80 -2.58 -2.36
CA TYR A 20 16.61 -2.05 -3.46
C TYR A 20 18.08 -1.87 -3.04
N SER A 21 18.33 -1.35 -1.83
CA SER A 21 19.71 -1.15 -1.34
C SER A 21 20.55 -2.43 -1.27
N THR A 22 19.91 -3.59 -1.10
CA THR A 22 20.58 -4.89 -1.03
C THR A 22 20.61 -5.63 -2.36
N ASN A 23 19.63 -5.40 -3.25
CA ASN A 23 19.45 -6.17 -4.48
C ASN A 23 19.75 -5.38 -5.76
N ASN A 24 19.92 -4.05 -5.66
CA ASN A 24 20.05 -3.10 -6.79
C ASN A 24 18.88 -3.14 -7.79
N ALA A 25 17.75 -3.72 -7.41
CA ALA A 25 16.54 -3.81 -8.20
C ALA A 25 15.33 -4.01 -7.29
N TYR A 26 14.13 -3.58 -7.72
CA TYR A 26 12.88 -3.96 -7.05
C TYR A 26 12.31 -5.30 -7.55
N THR A 27 12.77 -5.81 -8.70
CA THR A 27 12.32 -7.09 -9.25
C THR A 27 12.47 -8.22 -8.24
N GLY A 28 11.41 -8.99 -8.03
CA GLY A 28 11.40 -10.11 -7.08
C GLY A 28 11.08 -9.72 -5.63
N ALA A 29 10.90 -8.43 -5.33
CA ALA A 29 10.42 -8.01 -4.02
C ALA A 29 9.01 -8.53 -3.75
N THR A 30 8.79 -8.97 -2.52
CA THR A 30 7.48 -9.36 -1.98
C THR A 30 7.25 -8.65 -0.65
N LEU A 31 6.01 -8.27 -0.38
CA LEU A 31 5.66 -7.63 0.89
C LEU A 31 5.65 -8.67 2.01
N PRO A 32 6.20 -8.36 3.19
CA PRO A 32 6.06 -9.19 4.38
C PRO A 32 4.59 -9.47 4.70
N THR A 33 4.21 -10.74 4.68
CA THR A 33 2.86 -11.20 5.02
C THR A 33 2.47 -10.77 6.44
N LEU A 34 1.21 -10.41 6.64
CA LEU A 34 0.63 -9.83 7.85
C LEU A 34 1.14 -8.44 8.19
N ALA A 35 2.43 -8.16 8.04
CA ALA A 35 3.00 -6.89 8.45
C ALA A 35 2.75 -5.77 7.43
N LEU A 36 2.87 -6.05 6.13
CA LEU A 36 2.82 -5.04 5.07
C LEU A 36 1.87 -5.38 3.90
N ASP A 37 1.22 -6.53 3.91
CA ASP A 37 0.25 -6.96 2.88
C ASP A 37 -1.20 -6.55 3.20
N ARG A 38 -1.43 -5.87 4.32
CA ARG A 38 -2.76 -5.49 4.82
C ARG A 38 -2.72 -4.30 5.75
N ALA A 39 -3.86 -3.63 5.88
CA ALA A 39 -4.08 -2.62 6.91
C ALA A 39 -5.38 -2.93 7.68
N PRO A 40 -5.38 -2.89 9.03
CA PRO A 40 -4.22 -2.63 9.91
C PRO A 40 -3.17 -3.74 9.82
N ALA A 41 -1.91 -3.40 10.07
CA ALA A 41 -0.85 -4.41 10.13
C ALA A 41 -1.16 -5.47 11.21
N ASN A 42 -0.78 -6.71 10.96
CA ASN A 42 -1.00 -7.90 11.79
C ASN A 42 -2.48 -8.24 12.04
N SER A 43 -3.42 -7.61 11.33
CA SER A 43 -4.83 -7.94 11.47
C SER A 43 -5.15 -9.32 10.89
N SER A 44 -6.09 -10.02 11.52
CA SER A 44 -6.68 -11.22 10.95
C SER A 44 -7.43 -10.91 9.65
N ASP A 45 -7.70 -11.93 8.85
CA ASP A 45 -8.36 -11.77 7.55
C ASP A 45 -9.75 -11.11 7.66
N GLY A 46 -10.47 -11.35 8.76
CA GLY A 46 -11.80 -10.77 9.01
C GLY A 46 -11.77 -9.33 9.56
N SER A 47 -10.60 -8.79 9.89
CA SER A 47 -10.46 -7.46 10.51
C SER A 47 -9.67 -6.45 9.69
N ARG A 48 -9.08 -6.87 8.56
CA ARG A 48 -8.39 -5.95 7.64
C ARG A 48 -9.37 -5.04 6.89
N TYR A 49 -9.04 -3.76 6.81
CA TYR A 49 -9.75 -2.74 6.03
C TYR A 49 -9.23 -2.65 4.60
N TYR A 50 -7.93 -2.90 4.38
CA TYR A 50 -7.30 -2.87 3.06
C TYR A 50 -6.38 -4.09 2.87
N ILE A 51 -6.26 -4.51 1.62
CA ILE A 51 -5.16 -5.36 1.15
C ILE A 51 -4.14 -4.47 0.46
N ILE A 52 -2.86 -4.68 0.75
CA ILE A 52 -1.75 -3.99 0.10
C ILE A 52 -1.12 -4.91 -0.92
N SER A 53 -0.98 -4.44 -2.15
CA SER A 53 -0.36 -5.19 -3.24
C SER A 53 0.75 -4.41 -3.93
N LEU A 54 1.70 -5.16 -4.51
CA LEU A 54 2.76 -4.63 -5.38
C LEU A 54 2.40 -4.89 -6.85
N SER A 55 2.62 -3.86 -7.68
CA SER A 55 2.51 -3.95 -9.13
C SER A 55 3.59 -3.07 -9.78
N ASN A 56 3.66 -3.07 -11.11
CA ASN A 56 4.67 -2.31 -11.89
C ASN A 56 6.12 -2.56 -11.42
N LEU A 57 6.40 -3.80 -11.02
CA LEU A 57 7.65 -4.19 -10.40
C LEU A 57 8.73 -4.41 -11.45
N THR A 58 9.60 -3.42 -11.63
CA THR A 58 10.75 -3.48 -12.54
C THR A 58 12.05 -3.33 -11.75
N ALA A 59 13.18 -3.17 -12.43
CA ALA A 59 14.43 -2.89 -11.74
C ALA A 59 14.34 -1.59 -10.94
N THR A 60 13.65 -0.57 -11.45
CA THR A 60 13.67 0.79 -10.89
C THR A 60 12.29 1.38 -10.59
N THR A 61 11.22 0.61 -10.76
CA THR A 61 9.85 1.07 -10.47
C THR A 61 9.07 0.07 -9.65
N TYR A 62 8.11 0.58 -8.88
CA TYR A 62 7.04 -0.18 -8.26
C TYR A 62 5.83 0.71 -7.99
N THR A 63 4.66 0.09 -7.81
CA THR A 63 3.47 0.75 -7.30
C THR A 63 2.87 -0.10 -6.19
N LEU A 64 2.82 0.45 -4.99
CA LEU A 64 2.05 -0.06 -3.87
C LEU A 64 0.60 0.39 -4.01
N THR A 65 -0.36 -0.50 -3.77
CA THR A 65 -1.79 -0.19 -3.83
C THR A 65 -2.49 -0.72 -2.60
N ALA A 66 -3.18 0.15 -1.85
CA ALA A 66 -4.12 -0.23 -0.81
C ALA A 66 -5.53 -0.32 -1.41
N THR A 67 -6.09 -1.53 -1.45
CA THR A 67 -7.43 -1.81 -1.99
C THR A 67 -8.42 -2.01 -0.85
N PRO A 68 -9.47 -1.16 -0.73
CA PRO A 68 -10.51 -1.31 0.30
C PRO A 68 -11.15 -2.70 0.28
N GLN A 69 -11.47 -3.23 1.45
CA GLN A 69 -12.05 -4.57 1.61
C GLN A 69 -13.48 -4.50 2.14
N THR A 70 -14.31 -5.42 1.64
CA THR A 70 -15.71 -5.58 2.07
C THR A 70 -15.81 -6.06 3.51
N TYR A 71 -14.95 -6.99 3.94
CA TYR A 71 -14.95 -7.55 5.30
C TYR A 71 -14.68 -6.49 6.37
N GLY A 72 -13.83 -5.51 6.07
CA GLY A 72 -13.55 -4.39 6.95
C GLY A 72 -14.59 -3.27 6.89
N ASN A 73 -15.68 -3.43 6.13
CA ASN A 73 -16.66 -2.39 5.83
C ASN A 73 -16.02 -1.09 5.30
N GLN A 74 -15.04 -1.23 4.39
CA GLN A 74 -14.30 -0.10 3.82
C GLN A 74 -14.65 0.16 2.35
N THR A 75 -15.56 -0.62 1.76
CA THR A 75 -16.04 -0.43 0.38
C THR A 75 -16.79 0.89 0.17
N GLY A 76 -17.26 1.53 1.25
CA GLY A 76 -17.84 2.89 1.21
C GLY A 76 -16.80 4.01 1.24
N ASP A 77 -15.50 3.72 1.21
CA ASP A 77 -14.46 4.75 1.13
C ASP A 77 -14.54 5.48 -0.22
N THR A 78 -14.82 6.77 -0.15
CA THR A 78 -14.95 7.65 -1.33
C THR A 78 -13.67 7.78 -2.14
N CYS A 79 -12.50 7.49 -1.57
CA CYS A 79 -11.21 7.59 -2.26
C CYS A 79 -10.85 6.35 -3.09
N GLY A 80 -11.53 5.21 -2.86
CA GLY A 80 -11.22 3.94 -3.50
C GLY A 80 -9.80 3.47 -3.21
N ASN A 81 -9.09 2.98 -4.23
CA ASN A 81 -7.71 2.55 -4.09
C ASN A 81 -6.77 3.72 -3.79
N LEU A 82 -5.85 3.54 -2.85
CA LEU A 82 -4.75 4.47 -2.59
C LEU A 82 -3.44 3.89 -3.10
N THR A 83 -2.58 4.71 -3.68
CA THR A 83 -1.32 4.26 -4.26
C THR A 83 -0.11 5.08 -3.83
N LEU A 84 1.04 4.42 -3.74
CA LEU A 84 2.33 5.05 -3.51
C LEU A 84 3.38 4.37 -4.39
N ASN A 85 4.18 5.14 -5.12
CA ASN A 85 5.24 4.61 -5.98
C ASN A 85 6.64 4.92 -5.43
N GLN A 86 7.68 4.42 -6.11
CA GLN A 86 9.09 4.64 -5.73
C GLN A 86 9.50 6.11 -5.69
N ALA A 87 8.81 6.98 -6.43
CA ALA A 87 9.10 8.41 -6.45
C ALA A 87 8.38 9.18 -5.32
N GLY A 88 7.69 8.48 -4.42
CA GLY A 88 6.88 9.09 -3.37
C GLY A 88 5.59 9.74 -3.89
N THR A 89 5.22 9.48 -5.15
CA THR A 89 3.97 10.00 -5.70
C THR A 89 2.79 9.26 -5.08
N LYS A 90 1.97 10.00 -4.34
CA LYS A 90 0.71 9.55 -3.77
C LYS A 90 -0.39 9.63 -4.82
N GLY A 91 -1.26 8.65 -4.85
CA GLY A 91 -2.41 8.61 -5.74
C GLY A 91 -3.63 7.99 -5.09
N GLN A 92 -4.77 8.20 -5.74
CA GLN A 92 -6.08 7.78 -5.29
C GLN A 92 -6.93 7.47 -6.52
N GLN A 93 -7.87 6.55 -6.39
CA GLN A 93 -8.77 6.21 -7.48
C GLN A 93 -9.79 7.34 -7.73
N ASN A 94 -10.27 7.96 -6.65
CA ASN A 94 -11.34 8.94 -6.67
C ASN A 94 -11.00 10.13 -5.75
N GLY A 95 -11.59 11.30 -6.02
CA GLY A 95 -11.36 12.50 -5.23
C GLY A 95 -9.98 13.12 -5.43
N THR A 96 -9.58 14.01 -4.51
CA THR A 96 -8.31 14.72 -4.55
C THR A 96 -7.27 14.05 -3.66
N THR A 97 -5.99 14.26 -3.93
CA THR A 97 -4.92 13.71 -3.10
C THR A 97 -4.95 14.33 -1.69
N GLU A 98 -5.28 15.62 -1.58
CA GLU A 98 -5.41 16.35 -0.31
C GLU A 98 -6.56 15.81 0.56
N ASP A 99 -7.63 15.32 -0.05
CA ASP A 99 -8.75 14.69 0.68
C ASP A 99 -8.47 13.24 1.06
N CYS A 100 -7.67 12.55 0.25
CA CYS A 100 -7.47 11.11 0.33
C CYS A 100 -6.19 10.67 1.03
N TRP A 101 -5.18 11.54 1.16
CA TRP A 101 -3.91 11.28 1.83
C TRP A 101 -3.64 12.33 2.91
N ARG A 102 -4.05 12.05 4.15
CA ARG A 102 -4.07 13.03 5.25
C ARG A 102 -3.32 12.54 6.50
#